data_AF-A0A088E5Q9-F1
#
_entry.id   AF-A0A088E5Q9-F1
#
_cell.length_a   1.000
_cell.length_b   1.000
_cell.length_c   1.000
_cell.angle_alpha   90.00
_cell.angle_beta   90.00
_cell.angle_gamma   90.00
#
_symmetry.space_group_name_H-M   'P 1'
#
loop_
_entity.id
_entity.type
_entity.pdbx_description
1 polymer ?
#
loop_
_entity_poly.entity_id
_entity_poly.type
_entity_poly.pdbx_seq_one_letter_code
_entity_poly.pdbx_strand_id
1 'polypeptide(L)' 'MNKYYLAMGIAFLIDIIIYSLYPVFNNTIPSIGGLTTFYSYQIILLIVSTILFAGVVLAVKENGGR' A
#
# COMPACT_ATOMS: atom_id res chain seq x y z
N MET A 1 2.97 -23.74 -2.59
CA MET A 1 2.28 -22.43 -2.61
C MET A 1 2.88 -21.62 -3.75
N ASN A 2 2.06 -21.08 -4.68
CA ASN A 2 2.59 -20.33 -5.82
C ASN A 2 3.38 -19.11 -5.31
N LYS A 3 4.60 -18.90 -5.81
CA LYS A 3 5.46 -17.76 -5.44
C LYS A 3 4.75 -16.43 -5.64
N TYR A 4 3.88 -16.35 -6.66
CA TYR A 4 2.99 -15.23 -6.89
C TYR A 4 2.08 -14.93 -5.69
N TYR A 5 1.31 -15.92 -5.22
CA TYR A 5 0.38 -15.72 -4.11
C TYR A 5 1.10 -15.40 -2.79
N LEU A 6 2.30 -15.96 -2.59
CA LEU A 6 3.12 -15.61 -1.43
C LEU A 6 3.58 -14.14 -1.50
N ALA A 7 4.11 -13.69 -2.64
CA ALA A 7 4.54 -12.30 -2.82
C ALA A 7 3.36 -11.31 -2.72
N MET A 8 2.20 -11.69 -3.27
CA MET A 8 0.96 -10.92 -3.18
C MET A 8 0.48 -10.80 -1.72
N GLY A 9 0.54 -11.90 -0.96
CA GLY A 9 0.21 -11.90 0.46
C GLY A 9 1.14 -11.01 1.29
N ILE A 10 2.44 -11.02 0.99
CA ILE A 10 3.42 -10.14 1.65
C ILE A 10 3.13 -8.67 1.32
N ALA A 11 2.86 -8.33 0.06
CA ALA A 11 2.48 -6.98 -0.33
C ALA A 11 1.22 -6.51 0.40
N PHE A 12 0.21 -7.36 0.52
CA PHE A 12 -1.01 -7.05 1.27
C PHE A 12 -0.76 -6.84 2.77
N LEU A 13 0.12 -7.65 3.37
CA LEU A 13 0.51 -7.45 4.77
C LEU A 13 1.23 -6.13 5.00
N ILE A 14 2.12 -5.74 4.08
CA ILE A 14 2.80 -4.44 4.14
C ILE A 14 1.76 -3.30 4.07
N ASP A 15 0.78 -3.41 3.17
CA ASP A 15 -0.28 -2.40 3.00
C ASP A 15 -1.12 -2.23 4.28
N ILE A 16 -1.49 -3.35 4.92
CA ILE A 16 -2.17 -3.35 6.23
C ILE A 16 -1.31 -2.70 7.31
N ILE A 17 -0.02 -3.06 7.37
CA ILE A 17 0.91 -2.50 8.35
C ILE A 17 1.00 -0.99 8.16
N ILE A 18 1.16 -0.51 6.93
CA ILE A 18 1.17 0.92 6.65
C ILE A 18 -0.12 1.52 7.17
N TYR A 19 -1.30 1.06 6.71
CA TYR A 19 -2.61 1.57 7.15
C TYR A 19 -2.76 1.63 8.67
N SER A 20 -2.26 0.62 9.38
CA SER A 20 -2.33 0.53 10.85
C SER A 20 -1.57 1.65 11.57
N LEU A 21 -0.65 2.35 10.88
CA LEU A 21 0.06 3.52 11.40
C LEU A 21 -0.77 4.80 11.35
N TYR A 22 -1.93 4.82 10.69
CA TYR A 22 -2.83 5.98 10.64
C TYR A 22 -3.10 6.65 12.01
N PRO A 23 -3.34 5.91 13.11
CA PRO A 23 -3.59 6.50 14.43
C PRO A 23 -2.40 7.26 15.03
N VAL A 24 -1.19 7.06 14.50
CA VAL A 24 0.03 7.75 14.95
C VAL A 24 0.05 9.20 14.46
N PHE A 25 -0.71 9.53 13.42
CA PHE A 25 -0.74 10.87 12.85
C PHE A 25 -1.69 11.80 13.62
N ASN A 26 -1.30 13.07 13.72
CA ASN A 26 -2.14 14.08 14.34
C ASN A 26 -3.34 14.41 13.42
N ASN A 27 -4.55 14.16 13.91
CA ASN A 27 -5.80 14.39 13.18
C ASN A 27 -6.48 15.73 13.52
N THR A 28 -5.84 16.58 14.33
CA THR A 28 -6.42 17.88 14.76
C THR A 28 -6.27 18.99 13.71
N ILE A 29 -5.42 18.82 12.70
CA ILE A 29 -5.13 19.84 11.69
C ILE A 29 -5.51 19.30 10.31
N PRO A 30 -6.29 20.04 9.48
CA PRO A 30 -6.49 19.71 8.08
C PRO A 30 -5.15 19.58 7.36
N SER A 31 -5.01 18.56 6.54
CA SER A 31 -3.80 18.27 5.79
C SER A 31 -3.91 18.81 4.36
N ILE A 32 -3.32 18.10 3.40
CA ILE A 32 -3.07 18.53 2.02
C ILE A 32 -4.38 19.03 1.37
N GLY A 33 -4.37 20.27 0.88
CA GLY A 33 -5.49 20.85 0.12
C GLY A 33 -6.77 21.09 0.93
N GLY A 34 -6.69 21.12 2.27
CA GLY A 34 -7.86 21.29 3.15
C GLY A 34 -8.59 19.98 3.46
N LEU A 35 -8.09 18.84 2.97
CA LEU A 35 -8.61 17.51 3.31
C LEU A 35 -8.17 17.09 4.71
N THR A 36 -9.03 16.33 5.40
CA THR A 36 -8.63 15.73 6.69
C THR A 36 -7.43 14.79 6.49
N THR A 37 -6.63 14.63 7.54
CA THR A 37 -5.47 13.72 7.54
C THR A 37 -5.86 12.32 7.08
N PHE A 38 -7.07 11.84 7.40
CA PHE A 38 -7.58 10.56 6.93
C PHE A 38 -7.58 10.45 5.39
N TYR A 39 -8.18 11.41 4.69
CA TYR A 39 -8.31 11.32 3.23
C TYR A 39 -6.96 11.46 2.52
N SER A 40 -6.10 12.37 2.97
CA SER A 40 -4.76 12.50 2.41
C SER A 40 -3.91 11.26 2.66
N TYR A 41 -4.08 10.64 3.84
CA TYR A 41 -3.47 9.36 4.15
C TYR A 41 -3.97 8.24 3.21
N GLN A 42 -5.28 8.17 2.93
CA GLN A 42 -5.83 7.20 1.98
C GLN A 42 -5.30 7.40 0.55
N ILE A 43 -5.12 8.65 0.10
CA ILE A 43 -4.56 8.95 -1.22
C ILE A 43 -3.10 8.47 -1.31
N ILE A 44 -2.30 8.74 -0.28
CA ILE A 44 -0.91 8.26 -0.23
C ILE A 44 -0.88 6.73 -0.22
N LEU A 45 -1.72 6.11 0.62
CA LEU A 45 -1.81 4.66 0.70
C LEU A 45 -2.14 4.07 -0.67
N LEU A 46 -3.15 4.60 -1.37
CA LEU A 46 -3.52 4.15 -2.72
C LEU A 46 -2.32 4.15 -3.70
N ILE A 47 -1.52 5.22 -3.68
CA ILE A 47 -0.32 5.33 -4.54
C ILE A 47 0.69 4.25 -4.15
N VAL A 48 0.96 4.08 -2.86
CA VAL A 48 1.90 3.07 -2.35
C VAL A 48 1.42 1.66 -2.68
N SER A 49 0.14 1.32 -2.43
CA SER A 49 -0.43 0.02 -2.76
C SER A 49 -0.32 -0.26 -4.25
N THR A 50 -0.63 0.72 -5.09
CA THR A 50 -0.53 0.57 -6.56
C THR A 50 0.88 0.23 -6.98
N ILE A 51 1.88 0.95 -6.48
CA ILE A 51 3.30 0.68 -6.78
C ILE A 51 3.71 -0.70 -6.27
N LEU A 52 3.32 -1.04 -5.04
CA LEU A 52 3.68 -2.29 -4.39
C LEU A 52 3.11 -3.51 -5.13
N PHE A 53 1.82 -3.49 -5.44
CA PHE A 53 1.14 -4.59 -6.13
C PHE A 53 1.54 -4.69 -7.61
N ALA A 54 1.68 -3.55 -8.31
CA ALA A 54 2.22 -3.55 -9.66
C ALA A 54 3.65 -4.10 -9.68
N GLY A 55 4.48 -3.73 -8.69
CA GLY A 55 5.83 -4.25 -8.51
C GLY A 55 5.85 -5.76 -8.36
N VAL A 56 4.95 -6.35 -7.56
CA VAL A 56 4.82 -7.81 -7.45
C VAL A 56 4.45 -8.45 -8.79
N VAL A 57 3.47 -7.89 -9.50
CA VAL A 57 3.04 -8.43 -10.80
C VAL A 57 4.19 -8.42 -11.82
N LEU A 58 4.90 -7.29 -11.92
CA LEU A 58 6.01 -7.14 -12.85
C LEU A 58 7.19 -8.05 -12.48
N ALA A 59 7.59 -8.08 -11.21
CA ALA A 59 8.69 -8.91 -10.73
C ALA A 59 8.42 -10.41 -10.89
N VAL A 60 7.19 -10.87 -10.66
CA VAL A 60 6.85 -12.29 -10.82
C VAL A 60 6.75 -12.68 -12.29
N LYS A 61 6.25 -11.78 -13.15
CA LYS A 61 6.21 -11.96 -14.61
C LYS A 61 7.63 -12.12 -15.18
N GLU A 62 8.57 -11.28 -14.76
CA GLU A 62 9.97 -11.35 -15.22
C GLU A 62 10.68 -12.64 -14.77
N ASN A 63 10.32 -13.19 -13.61
CA ASN A 63 10.88 -14.43 -13.08
C ASN A 63 10.25 -15.71 -13.67
N GLY A 64 9.53 -15.62 -14.79
CA GLY A 64 8.99 -16.79 -15.50
C GLY A 64 7.78 -17.45 -14.84
N GLY A 65 7.07 -16.73 -13.97
CA GLY A 65 5.80 -17.18 -13.41
C GLY A 65 4.72 -17.18 -14.49
N ARG A 66 4.42 -18.36 -15.05
CA ARG A 66 3.25 -18.62 -15.89
C ARG A 66 1.98 -18.64 -15.06
#